data_AF-A0A818UKU4-F1
#
_entry.id   AF-A0A818UKU4-F1
#
_cell.length_a   1.000
_cell.length_b   1.000
_cell.length_c   1.000
_cell.angle_alpha   90.00
_cell.angle_beta   90.00
_cell.angle_gamma   90.00
#
_symmetry.space_group_name_H-M   'P 1'
#
loop_
_entity.id
_entity.type
_entity.pdbx_description
1 polymer ?
#
loop_
_entity_poly.entity_id
_entity_poly.type
_entity_poly.pdbx_seq_one_letter_code
_entity_poly.pdbx_strand_id
1 'polypeptide(L)'
;MRCNCPCYRTRPKLRLISRVVLLVLCVLLRIVASILYSQANRPLFFMLCAGSIVFLLVSLAFDYYDYRVWWHYRPSNDNIHSRYSSKHRRFLPYHLLGENRNKMTLGNKPCSREPCTNRELEHSLIYHYSDHRPQQRWSEISNETNIYIGFHRTTGEAAIKISHSDMLSSTKPPQMLSFGIYFARSLKDTIGKARYGYGKSGGAIICAKIRMGQVRVIEKGDIDSVRNTDAWHDVYDTIYYKHVNPTKDEFCIKSADQIREWVMVIRKEYDSKVKDYGIDVEFSNTRCYCI
;
A
#
# COMPACT_ATOMS: atom_id res chain seq x y z
N MET A 1 31.78 19.17 23.39
CA MET A 1 31.56 18.92 21.95
C MET A 1 30.08 19.11 21.66
N ARG A 2 29.73 20.14 20.87
CA ARG A 2 28.34 20.40 20.47
C ARG A 2 28.03 19.50 19.27
N CYS A 3 27.26 18.44 19.50
CA CYS A 3 26.84 17.53 18.44
C CYS A 3 25.75 18.22 17.60
N ASN A 4 26.16 18.91 16.54
CA ASN A 4 25.24 19.42 15.52
C ASN A 4 24.88 18.26 14.59
N CYS A 5 23.92 17.44 15.00
CA CYS A 5 23.29 16.48 14.10
C CYS A 5 22.26 17.23 13.24
N PRO A 6 22.44 17.36 11.90
CA PRO A 6 21.34 17.80 11.04
C PRO A 6 20.30 16.67 11.00
N CYS A 7 19.33 16.71 11.92
CA CYS A 7 18.17 15.81 11.87
C CYS A 7 17.24 16.30 10.75
N TYR A 8 17.44 15.84 9.52
CA TYR A 8 16.48 16.05 8.44
C TYR A 8 15.26 15.16 8.67
N ARG A 9 14.21 15.74 9.26
CA ARG A 9 12.87 15.15 9.30
C ARG A 9 12.09 15.68 8.12
N THR A 10 11.77 14.82 7.20
CA THR A 10 10.66 15.04 6.26
C THR A 10 9.35 15.16 7.03
N ARG A 11 8.58 16.15 6.62
CA ARG A 11 7.33 16.51 7.25
C ARG A 11 6.37 16.73 6.07
N PRO A 12 5.56 15.73 5.65
CA PRO A 12 4.59 15.93 4.56
C PRO A 12 3.66 17.13 4.84
N LYS A 13 3.45 17.42 6.13
CA LYS A 13 2.84 18.67 6.59
C LYS A 13 3.68 19.91 6.42
N LEU A 14 4.98 19.87 6.67
CA LEU A 14 5.86 21.00 6.34
C LEU A 14 5.88 21.19 4.83
N ARG A 15 5.81 20.15 4.01
CA ARG A 15 5.68 20.30 2.55
C ARG A 15 4.37 20.97 2.18
N LEU A 16 3.24 20.54 2.74
CA LEU A 16 1.95 21.22 2.55
C LEU A 16 1.97 22.67 3.05
N ILE A 17 2.54 22.92 4.24
CA ILE A 17 2.69 24.26 4.82
C ILE A 17 3.61 25.11 3.94
N SER A 18 4.76 24.59 3.52
CA SER A 18 5.70 25.23 2.61
C SER A 18 5.01 25.56 1.29
N ARG A 19 4.23 24.64 0.72
CA ARG A 19 3.42 24.91 -0.47
C ARG A 19 2.45 26.06 -0.23
N VAL A 20 1.67 26.03 0.86
CA VAL A 20 0.74 27.11 1.20
C VAL A 20 1.49 28.44 1.37
N VAL A 21 2.62 28.45 2.10
CA VAL A 21 3.45 29.63 2.32
C VAL A 21 4.02 30.17 1.01
N LEU A 22 4.53 29.31 0.12
CA LEU A 22 5.06 29.71 -1.20
C LEU A 22 3.96 30.32 -2.08
N LEU A 23 2.76 29.74 -2.06
CA LEU A 23 1.60 30.29 -2.77
C LEU A 23 1.15 31.64 -2.20
N VAL A 24 1.12 31.78 -0.87
CA VAL A 24 0.81 33.06 -0.20
C VAL A 24 1.86 34.12 -0.55
N LEU A 25 3.16 33.78 -0.50
CA LEU A 25 4.25 34.67 -0.91
C LEU A 25 4.12 35.08 -2.37
N CYS A 26 3.76 34.15 -3.26
CA CYS A 26 3.50 34.45 -4.66
C CYS A 26 2.35 35.47 -4.82
N VAL A 27 1.23 35.27 -4.10
CA VAL A 27 0.09 36.20 -4.14
C VAL A 27 0.49 37.59 -3.63
N LEU A 28 1.19 37.66 -2.49
CA LEU A 28 1.67 38.92 -1.92
C LEU A 28 2.61 39.66 -2.88
N LEU A 29 3.56 38.97 -3.49
CA LEU A 29 4.48 39.57 -4.47
C LEU A 29 3.73 40.10 -5.70
N ARG A 30 2.67 39.42 -6.16
CA ARG A 30 1.86 39.91 -7.26
C ARG A 30 1.01 41.13 -6.90
N ILE A 31 0.51 41.21 -5.66
CA ILE A 31 -0.18 42.41 -5.17
C ILE A 31 0.80 43.59 -5.16
N VAL A 32 2.00 43.42 -4.60
CA VAL A 32 3.04 44.47 -4.57
C VAL A 32 3.47 44.87 -5.98
N ALA A 33 3.67 43.91 -6.89
CA ALA A 33 3.99 44.19 -8.29
C ALA A 33 2.89 45.02 -8.97
N SER A 34 1.62 44.73 -8.70
CA SER A 34 0.48 45.47 -9.27
C SER A 34 0.44 46.92 -8.77
N ILE A 35 0.75 47.16 -7.49
CA ILE A 35 0.89 48.51 -6.93
C ILE A 35 2.06 49.25 -7.60
N LEU A 36 3.22 48.60 -7.75
CA LEU A 36 4.40 49.22 -8.37
C LEU A 36 4.21 49.54 -9.86
N TYR A 37 3.43 48.71 -10.56
CA TYR A 37 3.02 49.00 -11.93
C TYR A 37 2.22 50.31 -12.01
N SER A 38 1.28 50.53 -11.06
CA SER A 38 0.51 51.77 -10.98
C SER A 38 1.37 53.01 -10.66
N GLN A 39 2.53 52.82 -10.04
CA GLN A 39 3.51 53.87 -9.72
C GLN A 39 4.61 54.04 -10.80
N ALA A 40 4.45 53.39 -11.97
CA ALA A 40 5.40 53.42 -13.08
C ALA A 40 6.82 52.89 -12.79
N ASN A 41 7.03 52.14 -11.69
CA ASN A 41 8.32 51.52 -11.37
C ASN A 41 8.49 50.16 -12.09
N ARG A 42 8.73 50.24 -13.40
CA ARG A 42 8.82 49.08 -14.31
C ARG A 42 9.91 48.05 -13.96
N PRO A 43 11.17 48.41 -13.62
CA PRO A 43 12.20 47.41 -13.39
C PRO A 43 11.92 46.55 -12.15
N LEU A 44 11.45 47.17 -11.06
CA LEU A 44 11.09 46.44 -9.84
C LEU A 44 9.86 45.55 -10.05
N PHE A 45 8.88 46.01 -10.84
CA PHE A 45 7.74 45.20 -11.26
C PHE A 45 8.18 43.89 -11.95
N PHE A 46 9.05 43.97 -12.96
CA PHE A 46 9.51 42.77 -13.68
C PHE A 46 10.28 41.81 -12.76
N MET A 47 11.12 42.33 -11.86
CA MET A 47 11.83 41.50 -10.88
C MET A 47 10.88 40.75 -9.95
N LEU A 48 9.84 41.41 -9.43
CA LEU A 48 8.86 40.78 -8.54
C LEU A 48 7.98 39.76 -9.27
N CYS A 49 7.61 40.04 -10.52
CA CYS A 49 6.90 39.08 -11.36
C CYS A 49 7.75 37.83 -11.62
N ALA A 50 9.03 38.00 -11.98
CA ALA A 50 9.96 36.89 -12.18
C ALA A 50 10.16 36.08 -10.88
N GLY A 51 10.35 36.75 -9.74
CA GLY A 51 10.43 36.10 -8.43
C GLY A 51 9.16 35.32 -8.08
N SER A 52 7.97 35.84 -8.40
CA SER A 52 6.70 35.14 -8.17
C SER A 52 6.60 33.82 -8.95
N ILE A 53 7.15 33.78 -10.17
CA ILE A 53 7.18 32.57 -11.01
C ILE A 53 8.04 31.48 -10.36
N VAL A 54 9.18 31.84 -9.75
CA VAL A 54 10.04 30.87 -9.05
C VAL A 54 9.26 30.14 -7.95
N PHE A 55 8.45 30.85 -7.15
CA PHE A 55 7.64 30.22 -6.11
C PHE A 55 6.58 29.25 -6.66
N LEU A 56 6.00 29.56 -7.83
CA LEU A 56 5.10 28.65 -8.52
C LEU A 56 5.82 27.40 -9.03
N LEU A 57 7.00 27.57 -9.64
CA LEU A 57 7.82 26.46 -10.15
C LEU A 57 8.27 25.52 -9.02
N VAL A 58 8.71 26.07 -7.89
CA VAL A 58 9.08 25.27 -6.71
C VAL A 58 7.87 24.54 -6.14
N SER A 59 6.70 25.18 -6.08
CA SER A 59 5.46 24.53 -5.64
C SER A 59 5.06 23.38 -6.57
N LEU A 60 5.18 23.59 -7.89
CA LEU A 60 4.92 22.56 -8.89
C LEU A 60 5.92 21.40 -8.80
N ALA A 61 7.20 21.70 -8.52
CA ALA A 61 8.20 20.66 -8.30
C ALA A 61 7.88 19.79 -7.07
N PHE A 62 7.39 20.40 -5.97
CA PHE A 62 6.90 19.64 -4.82
C PHE A 62 5.70 18.76 -5.17
N ASP A 63 4.71 19.30 -5.89
CA ASP A 63 3.53 18.53 -6.31
C ASP A 63 3.91 17.38 -7.25
N TYR A 64 4.87 17.61 -8.17
CA TYR A 64 5.39 16.57 -9.06
C TYR A 64 6.13 15.48 -8.28
N TYR A 65 6.97 15.87 -7.31
CA TYR A 65 7.66 14.91 -6.45
C TYR A 65 6.67 14.06 -5.66
N ASP A 66 5.69 14.68 -5.00
CA ASP A 66 4.67 13.96 -4.24
C ASP A 66 3.86 13.03 -5.17
N TYR A 67 3.48 13.49 -6.37
CA TYR A 67 2.83 12.63 -7.36
C TYR A 67 3.68 11.41 -7.74
N ARG A 68 4.98 11.58 -7.98
CA ARG A 68 5.89 10.49 -8.38
C ARG A 68 6.15 9.50 -7.25
N VAL A 69 6.34 9.98 -6.03
CA VAL A 69 6.64 9.14 -4.87
C VAL A 69 5.38 8.48 -4.30
N TRP A 70 4.23 9.14 -4.37
CA TRP A 70 3.01 8.67 -3.73
C TRP A 70 2.02 8.02 -4.69
N TRP A 71 1.81 8.61 -5.87
CA TRP A 71 0.75 8.18 -6.80
C TRP A 71 1.28 7.25 -7.89
N HIS A 72 2.51 7.48 -8.36
CA HIS A 72 3.19 6.69 -9.38
C HIS A 72 4.39 5.90 -8.85
N TYR A 73 4.31 5.49 -7.58
CA TYR A 73 5.35 4.66 -6.98
C TYR A 73 5.56 3.38 -7.79
N ARG A 74 6.82 3.06 -8.06
CA ARG A 74 7.26 1.78 -8.64
C ARG A 74 8.48 1.30 -7.87
N PRO A 75 8.55 0.02 -7.47
CA PRO A 75 9.75 -0.50 -6.82
C PRO A 75 10.94 -0.49 -7.77
N SER A 76 12.17 -0.47 -7.25
CA SER A 76 13.38 -0.36 -8.09
C SER A 76 13.53 -1.48 -9.11
N ASN A 77 13.14 -2.70 -8.75
CA ASN A 77 13.23 -3.88 -9.61
C ASN A 77 12.08 -4.00 -10.63
N ASP A 78 11.11 -3.07 -10.63
CA ASP A 78 10.06 -3.01 -11.66
C ASP A 78 10.51 -2.14 -12.83
N ASN A 79 11.49 -2.68 -13.57
CA ASN A 79 12.07 -2.11 -14.78
C ASN A 79 11.47 -2.70 -16.06
N ILE A 80 10.41 -3.48 -15.96
CA ILE A 80 9.81 -4.15 -17.11
C ILE A 80 8.97 -3.12 -17.90
N HIS A 81 9.26 -2.99 -19.20
CA HIS A 81 8.51 -2.14 -20.13
C HIS A 81 7.15 -2.74 -20.55
N SER A 82 6.71 -3.82 -19.91
CA SER A 82 5.40 -4.42 -20.16
C SER A 82 4.28 -3.58 -19.60
N ARG A 83 3.08 -3.79 -20.17
CA ARG A 83 1.85 -3.29 -19.55
C ARG A 83 1.58 -4.09 -18.29
N TYR A 84 1.16 -3.39 -17.24
CA TYR A 84 0.67 -4.05 -16.05
C TYR A 84 -0.56 -4.90 -16.34
N SER A 85 -0.77 -5.93 -15.51
CA SER A 85 -2.04 -6.65 -15.46
C SER A 85 -3.20 -5.66 -15.32
N SER A 86 -4.32 -5.92 -16.00
CA SER A 86 -5.53 -5.10 -15.87
C SER A 86 -6.10 -5.11 -14.45
N LYS A 87 -5.72 -6.10 -13.64
CA LYS A 87 -6.08 -6.23 -12.22
C LYS A 87 -5.17 -5.39 -11.31
N HIS A 88 -4.00 -4.97 -11.79
CA HIS A 88 -3.08 -4.12 -11.02
C HIS A 88 -3.63 -2.69 -10.90
N ARG A 89 -3.78 -2.21 -9.66
CA ARG A 89 -4.11 -0.80 -9.42
C ARG A 89 -2.86 0.08 -9.30
N ARG A 90 -1.96 -0.27 -8.39
CA ARG A 90 -0.65 0.37 -8.21
C ARG A 90 0.18 -0.34 -7.14
N PHE A 91 1.44 0.06 -7.05
CA PHE A 91 2.24 -0.13 -5.85
C PHE A 91 1.97 0.98 -4.82
N LEU A 92 1.92 0.59 -3.55
CA LEU A 92 1.96 1.49 -2.42
C LEU A 92 3.36 1.47 -1.79
N PRO A 93 3.93 2.64 -1.46
CA PRO A 93 5.16 2.70 -0.68
C PRO A 93 5.00 1.99 0.66
N TYR A 94 5.99 1.17 1.05
CA TYR A 94 6.02 0.44 2.32
C TYR A 94 5.70 1.31 3.54
N HIS A 95 6.15 2.56 3.53
CA HIS A 95 5.98 3.50 4.62
C HIS A 95 4.53 3.90 4.90
N LEU A 96 3.65 3.74 3.92
CA LEU A 96 2.23 4.03 4.10
C LEU A 96 1.48 2.91 4.82
N LEU A 97 2.10 1.74 5.01
CA LEU A 97 1.48 0.63 5.73
C LEU A 97 1.08 1.04 7.14
N GLY A 98 -0.05 0.50 7.59
CA GLY A 98 -0.61 0.75 8.92
C GLY A 98 0.38 0.53 10.07
N GLU A 99 1.32 -0.40 9.95
CA GLU A 99 2.35 -0.65 10.97
C GLU A 99 3.30 0.54 11.20
N ASN A 100 3.49 1.38 10.20
CA ASN A 100 4.39 2.54 10.26
C ASN A 100 3.67 3.82 10.72
N ARG A 101 2.38 3.72 11.09
CA ARG A 101 1.56 4.89 11.45
C ARG A 101 1.64 5.23 12.93
N ASN A 102 1.58 6.53 13.22
CA ASN A 102 1.73 7.05 14.58
C ASN A 102 0.47 7.84 15.00
N LYS A 103 -0.18 7.37 16.08
CA LYS A 103 -1.36 8.01 16.69
C LYS A 103 -1.10 9.47 17.11
N MET A 104 0.14 9.80 17.47
CA MET A 104 0.54 11.14 17.89
C MET A 104 0.83 12.09 16.72
N THR A 105 0.99 11.57 15.50
CA THR A 105 1.27 12.38 14.32
C THR A 105 -0.03 12.70 13.59
N LEU A 106 -0.52 13.93 13.72
CA LEU A 106 -1.72 14.40 13.01
C LEU A 106 -1.52 14.23 11.48
N GLY A 107 -2.48 13.61 10.78
CA GLY A 107 -2.37 13.21 9.36
C GLY A 107 -1.77 11.81 9.11
N ASN A 108 -1.20 11.18 10.13
CA ASN A 108 -0.69 9.81 10.12
C ASN A 108 -1.39 8.95 11.19
N LYS A 109 -2.60 9.36 11.60
CA LYS A 109 -3.39 8.64 12.59
C LYS A 109 -3.95 7.35 11.95
N PRO A 110 -3.97 6.23 12.68
CA PRO A 110 -4.69 5.03 12.23
C PRO A 110 -6.19 5.31 12.13
N CYS A 111 -6.92 4.44 11.42
CA CYS A 111 -8.37 4.57 11.30
C CYS A 111 -8.98 4.37 12.69
N SER A 112 -9.89 5.27 13.07
CA SER A 112 -10.58 5.25 14.35
C SER A 112 -12.02 4.72 14.27
N ARG A 113 -12.49 4.31 13.07
CA ARG A 113 -13.85 3.77 12.89
C ARG A 113 -13.88 2.30 13.27
N GLU A 114 -14.87 1.92 14.07
CA GLU A 114 -15.07 0.55 14.55
C GLU A 114 -16.57 0.20 14.49
N PRO A 115 -17.01 -0.72 13.60
CA PRO A 115 -16.22 -1.34 12.52
C PRO A 115 -15.88 -0.35 11.40
N CYS A 116 -14.77 -0.58 10.69
CA CYS A 116 -14.45 0.21 9.50
C CYS A 116 -15.20 -0.34 8.28
N THR A 117 -16.05 0.48 7.68
CA THR A 117 -16.86 0.11 6.50
C THR A 117 -16.16 0.39 5.17
N ASN A 118 -14.98 1.04 5.18
CA ASN A 118 -14.23 1.33 3.97
C ASN A 118 -13.46 0.09 3.50
N ARG A 119 -13.87 -0.45 2.36
CA ARG A 119 -13.31 -1.68 1.76
C ARG A 119 -12.38 -1.39 0.58
N GLU A 120 -11.91 -0.15 0.42
CA GLU A 120 -10.89 0.16 -0.59
C GLU A 120 -9.54 -0.46 -0.21
N LEU A 121 -8.86 -1.04 -1.19
CA LEU A 121 -7.64 -1.84 -0.97
C LEU A 121 -6.53 -1.01 -0.32
N GLU A 122 -6.35 0.23 -0.78
CA GLU A 122 -5.38 1.12 -0.18
C GLU A 122 -5.77 1.51 1.24
N HIS A 123 -7.07 1.70 1.52
CA HIS A 123 -7.51 1.96 2.88
C HIS A 123 -7.17 0.79 3.81
N SER A 124 -7.45 -0.44 3.36
CA SER A 124 -7.12 -1.66 4.11
C SER A 124 -5.62 -1.78 4.37
N LEU A 125 -4.76 -1.58 3.37
CA LEU A 125 -3.30 -1.64 3.57
C LEU A 125 -2.75 -0.50 4.41
N ILE A 126 -3.24 0.73 4.20
CA ILE A 126 -2.71 1.92 4.83
C ILE A 126 -3.15 2.04 6.30
N TYR A 127 -4.40 1.70 6.63
CA TYR A 127 -4.93 1.94 7.98
C TYR A 127 -5.10 0.68 8.82
N HIS A 128 -5.13 -0.47 8.15
CA HIS A 128 -5.60 -1.73 8.71
C HIS A 128 -4.66 -2.90 8.38
N TYR A 129 -3.40 -2.58 8.14
CA TYR A 129 -2.36 -3.53 7.77
C TYR A 129 -2.32 -4.79 8.65
N SER A 130 -2.00 -4.65 9.94
CA SER A 130 -1.79 -5.77 10.86
C SER A 130 -3.00 -6.09 11.73
N ASP A 131 -3.98 -5.19 11.72
CA ASP A 131 -5.18 -5.25 12.55
C ASP A 131 -6.30 -4.48 11.84
N HIS A 132 -6.61 -4.88 10.60
CA HIS A 132 -7.98 -4.68 10.14
C HIS A 132 -8.78 -5.40 11.19
N ARG A 133 -9.38 -4.66 12.13
CA ARG A 133 -10.29 -5.24 13.11
C ARG A 133 -11.36 -5.90 12.27
N PRO A 134 -11.34 -7.24 12.25
CA PRO A 134 -11.31 -7.99 11.01
C PRO A 134 -12.56 -7.70 10.20
N GLN A 135 -12.36 -7.50 8.89
CA GLN A 135 -13.43 -7.69 7.92
C GLN A 135 -14.21 -8.91 8.38
N GLN A 136 -15.52 -8.78 8.57
CA GLN A 136 -16.37 -9.87 9.04
C GLN A 136 -16.09 -11.18 8.28
N ARG A 137 -16.31 -12.32 8.93
CA ARG A 137 -16.05 -13.63 8.30
C ARG A 137 -16.87 -13.75 7.03
N TRP A 138 -16.43 -14.58 6.10
CA TRP A 138 -17.22 -14.83 4.90
C TRP A 138 -18.66 -15.25 5.23
N SER A 139 -18.84 -16.17 6.20
CA SER A 139 -20.16 -16.61 6.67
C SER A 139 -21.04 -15.50 7.26
N GLU A 140 -20.45 -14.37 7.65
CA GLU A 140 -21.16 -13.22 8.22
C GLU A 140 -21.55 -12.20 7.14
N ILE A 141 -20.82 -12.12 6.03
CA ILE A 141 -21.05 -11.10 4.97
C ILE A 141 -21.60 -11.65 3.66
N SER A 142 -21.63 -12.97 3.49
CA SER A 142 -21.93 -13.60 2.20
C SER A 142 -23.31 -13.22 1.65
N ASN A 143 -24.25 -12.84 2.51
CA ASN A 143 -25.59 -12.39 2.12
C ASN A 143 -25.62 -10.94 1.63
N GLU A 144 -24.61 -10.13 1.98
CA GLU A 144 -24.54 -8.71 1.65
C GLU A 144 -23.71 -8.46 0.38
N THR A 145 -22.74 -9.33 0.09
CA THR A 145 -21.77 -9.10 -0.98
C THR A 145 -21.08 -10.37 -1.44
N ASN A 146 -20.81 -10.45 -2.74
CA ASN A 146 -19.97 -11.49 -3.32
C ASN A 146 -18.47 -11.11 -3.38
N ILE A 147 -18.08 -9.99 -2.78
CA ILE A 147 -16.70 -9.48 -2.80
C ILE A 147 -16.07 -9.59 -1.42
N TYR A 148 -14.88 -10.17 -1.36
CA TYR A 148 -14.08 -10.32 -0.14
C TYR A 148 -12.68 -9.71 -0.35
N ILE A 149 -12.14 -9.03 0.66
CA ILE A 149 -10.73 -8.61 0.64
C ILE A 149 -9.86 -9.75 1.13
N GLY A 150 -8.86 -10.12 0.32
CA GLY A 150 -7.86 -11.12 0.66
C GLY A 150 -6.47 -10.53 0.74
N PHE A 151 -5.65 -11.08 1.62
CA PHE A 151 -4.24 -10.74 1.76
C PHE A 151 -3.36 -11.93 1.36
N HIS A 152 -2.35 -11.67 0.53
CA HIS A 152 -1.37 -12.66 0.12
C HIS A 152 0.05 -12.13 0.36
N ARG A 153 0.96 -13.03 0.75
CA ARG A 153 2.38 -12.72 0.95
C ARG A 153 3.24 -13.54 -0.01
N THR A 154 4.19 -12.88 -0.65
CA THR A 154 5.12 -13.51 -1.58
C THR A 154 6.47 -12.79 -1.57
N THR A 155 7.41 -13.16 -2.45
CA THR A 155 8.68 -12.45 -2.59
C THR A 155 8.51 -11.17 -3.43
N GLY A 156 9.46 -10.24 -3.34
CA GLY A 156 9.41 -9.01 -4.14
C GLY A 156 9.41 -9.30 -5.64
N GLU A 157 10.21 -10.27 -6.06
CA GLU A 157 10.34 -10.70 -7.46
C GLU A 157 9.05 -11.33 -7.97
N ALA A 158 8.42 -12.19 -7.17
CA ALA A 158 7.15 -12.81 -7.52
C ALA A 158 6.01 -11.77 -7.60
N ALA A 159 5.98 -10.79 -6.69
CA ALA A 159 5.01 -9.70 -6.74
C ALA A 159 5.17 -8.86 -8.02
N ILE A 160 6.40 -8.52 -8.42
CA ILE A 160 6.65 -7.82 -9.69
C ILE A 160 6.21 -8.68 -10.89
N LYS A 161 6.46 -10.00 -10.89
CA LYS A 161 5.94 -10.86 -11.96
C LYS A 161 4.41 -10.82 -12.01
N ILE A 162 3.74 -10.96 -10.87
CA ILE A 162 2.28 -10.86 -10.76
C ILE A 162 1.79 -9.47 -11.18
N SER A 163 2.58 -8.40 -11.05
CA SER A 163 2.15 -7.09 -11.51
C SER A 163 2.02 -6.95 -13.01
N HIS A 164 2.74 -7.80 -13.76
CA HIS A 164 2.74 -7.84 -15.21
C HIS A 164 2.04 -9.07 -15.79
N SER A 165 1.49 -9.94 -14.94
CA SER A 165 0.78 -11.16 -15.35
C SER A 165 -0.43 -11.43 -14.46
N ASP A 166 -1.08 -12.57 -14.66
CA ASP A 166 -2.01 -13.09 -13.67
C ASP A 166 -1.26 -13.82 -12.54
N MET A 167 -1.94 -13.89 -11.40
CA MET A 167 -1.48 -14.68 -10.26
C MET A 167 -1.75 -16.15 -10.55
N LEU A 168 -0.72 -17.00 -10.46
CA LEU A 168 -0.84 -18.41 -10.85
C LEU A 168 -1.35 -19.26 -9.70
N SER A 169 -2.26 -20.20 -10.00
CA SER A 169 -2.73 -21.21 -9.07
C SER A 169 -1.63 -22.20 -8.73
N SER A 170 -1.50 -22.56 -7.45
CA SER A 170 -0.63 -23.65 -7.02
C SER A 170 -1.30 -24.99 -7.33
N THR A 171 -0.64 -25.84 -8.11
CA THR A 171 -1.18 -27.15 -8.56
C THR A 171 -0.37 -28.33 -8.04
N LYS A 172 0.64 -28.10 -7.19
CA LYS A 172 1.55 -29.13 -6.70
C LYS A 172 1.43 -29.32 -5.19
N PRO A 173 1.31 -30.57 -4.69
CA PRO A 173 1.35 -30.85 -3.26
C PRO A 173 2.67 -30.37 -2.60
N PRO A 174 2.66 -30.05 -1.29
CA PRO A 174 1.50 -30.05 -0.38
C PRO A 174 0.70 -28.74 -0.42
N GLN A 175 -0.62 -28.84 -0.42
CA GLN A 175 -1.61 -27.75 -0.43
C GLN A 175 -2.74 -28.04 0.57
N MET A 176 -2.89 -27.19 1.58
CA MET A 176 -3.80 -27.44 2.71
C MET A 176 -5.29 -27.32 2.34
N LEU A 177 -5.64 -26.36 1.47
CA LEU A 177 -7.01 -25.95 1.15
C LEU A 177 -7.33 -26.13 -0.34
N SER A 178 -6.76 -27.15 -0.99
CA SER A 178 -6.79 -27.42 -2.46
C SER A 178 -5.67 -26.81 -3.28
N PHE A 179 -5.55 -27.25 -4.52
CA PHE A 179 -4.93 -26.48 -5.59
C PHE A 179 -5.68 -25.16 -5.85
N GLY A 180 -4.94 -24.07 -6.03
CA GLY A 180 -5.51 -22.73 -6.22
C GLY A 180 -4.62 -21.60 -5.70
N ILE A 181 -5.20 -20.43 -5.52
CA ILE A 181 -4.52 -19.21 -5.07
C ILE A 181 -4.96 -18.90 -3.64
N TYR A 182 -3.98 -18.82 -2.75
CA TYR A 182 -4.21 -18.71 -1.31
C TYR A 182 -4.23 -17.26 -0.84
N PHE A 183 -5.23 -16.92 -0.05
CA PHE A 183 -5.33 -15.66 0.66
C PHE A 183 -5.66 -15.90 2.13
N ALA A 184 -5.32 -14.93 2.96
CA ALA A 184 -5.78 -14.88 4.33
C ALA A 184 -6.70 -13.69 4.53
N ARG A 185 -7.54 -13.81 5.55
CA ARG A 185 -8.43 -12.73 6.01
C ARG A 185 -7.66 -11.56 6.62
N SER A 186 -6.51 -11.83 7.25
CA SER A 186 -5.70 -10.80 7.93
C SER A 186 -4.20 -11.04 7.72
N LEU A 187 -3.40 -9.98 7.74
CA LEU A 187 -1.94 -10.12 7.61
C LEU A 187 -1.27 -10.62 8.89
N LYS A 188 -1.85 -10.36 10.09
CA LYS A 188 -1.25 -10.63 11.41
C LYS A 188 -0.68 -12.04 11.54
N ASP A 189 -1.42 -13.03 11.05
CA ASP A 189 -1.05 -14.44 11.15
C ASP A 189 -0.48 -15.04 9.84
N THR A 190 -0.44 -14.26 8.76
CA THR A 190 0.30 -14.65 7.53
C THR A 190 1.79 -14.38 7.61
N ILE A 191 2.24 -13.61 8.61
CA ILE A 191 3.65 -13.20 8.75
C ILE A 191 4.59 -14.41 8.78
N GLY A 192 4.16 -15.53 9.37
CA GLY A 192 4.94 -16.76 9.45
C GLY A 192 4.87 -17.67 8.22
N LYS A 193 3.97 -17.42 7.24
CA LYS A 193 3.69 -18.34 6.13
C LYS A 193 4.59 -18.14 4.92
N ALA A 194 5.09 -16.93 4.71
CA ALA A 194 6.10 -16.64 3.69
C ALA A 194 7.53 -16.92 4.21
N ARG A 195 7.76 -18.11 4.79
CA ARG A 195 9.10 -18.61 5.12
C ARG A 195 9.64 -19.37 3.91
N TYR A 196 10.30 -18.66 3.01
CA TYR A 196 11.18 -19.31 2.04
C TYR A 196 12.53 -19.56 2.72
N GLY A 197 13.15 -20.71 2.41
CA GLY A 197 14.39 -21.18 3.04
C GLY A 197 15.46 -20.09 3.24
N TYR A 198 16.22 -20.22 4.33
CA TYR A 198 17.30 -19.32 4.72
C TYR A 198 16.89 -17.86 4.98
N GLY A 199 16.17 -17.61 6.09
CA GLY A 199 16.13 -16.29 6.72
C GLY A 199 15.40 -15.15 5.96
N LYS A 200 14.82 -15.42 4.79
CA LYS A 200 14.11 -14.41 3.99
C LYS A 200 12.61 -14.43 4.33
N SER A 201 12.20 -13.54 5.23
CA SER A 201 10.78 -13.24 5.45
C SER A 201 10.15 -12.65 4.17
N GLY A 202 8.92 -13.03 3.83
CA GLY A 202 8.19 -12.56 2.65
C GLY A 202 8.37 -11.06 2.37
N GLY A 203 8.81 -10.76 1.14
CA GLY A 203 9.23 -9.43 0.71
C GLY A 203 8.14 -8.55 0.13
N ALA A 204 6.94 -9.10 -0.10
CA ALA A 204 5.83 -8.37 -0.67
C ALA A 204 4.48 -8.80 -0.11
N ILE A 205 3.53 -7.87 -0.17
CA ILE A 205 2.16 -8.03 0.30
C ILE A 205 1.22 -7.61 -0.82
N ILE A 206 0.24 -8.45 -1.13
CA ILE A 206 -0.82 -8.20 -2.10
C ILE A 206 -2.12 -8.12 -1.31
N CYS A 207 -2.87 -7.04 -1.49
CA CYS A 207 -4.25 -6.91 -1.01
C CYS A 207 -5.17 -6.91 -2.22
N ALA A 208 -6.14 -7.82 -2.26
CA ALA A 208 -6.93 -8.10 -3.45
C ALA A 208 -8.45 -8.05 -3.16
N LYS A 209 -9.23 -7.48 -4.10
CA LYS A 209 -10.69 -7.64 -4.13
C LYS A 209 -11.01 -8.92 -4.89
N ILE A 210 -11.65 -9.86 -4.22
CA ILE A 210 -11.87 -11.22 -4.70
C ILE A 210 -13.37 -11.47 -4.81
N ARG A 211 -13.82 -11.96 -5.96
CA ARG A 211 -15.15 -12.52 -6.14
C ARG A 211 -15.16 -13.94 -5.59
N MET A 212 -15.88 -14.15 -4.49
CA MET A 212 -15.84 -15.43 -3.78
C MET A 212 -16.62 -16.53 -4.49
N GLY A 213 -17.68 -16.19 -5.21
CA GLY A 213 -18.49 -17.15 -5.95
C GLY A 213 -19.21 -18.12 -5.02
N GLN A 214 -19.34 -19.38 -5.45
CA GLN A 214 -19.86 -20.45 -4.61
C GLN A 214 -18.78 -20.90 -3.63
N VAL A 215 -19.04 -20.78 -2.32
CA VAL A 215 -18.03 -21.02 -1.28
C VAL A 215 -18.37 -22.24 -0.45
N ARG A 216 -17.39 -23.15 -0.30
CA ARG A 216 -17.44 -24.21 0.71
C ARG A 216 -16.72 -23.73 1.96
N VAL A 217 -17.46 -23.52 3.04
CA VAL A 217 -16.88 -23.21 4.35
C VAL A 217 -16.51 -24.53 5.02
N ILE A 218 -15.26 -24.61 5.51
CA ILE A 218 -14.73 -25.80 6.18
C ILE A 218 -14.09 -25.43 7.52
N GLU A 219 -14.06 -26.40 8.43
CA GLU A 219 -13.39 -26.29 9.73
C GLU A 219 -12.23 -27.30 9.82
N LYS A 220 -11.54 -27.36 10.97
CA LYS A 220 -10.29 -28.12 11.10
C LYS A 220 -10.48 -29.61 10.79
N GLY A 221 -11.62 -30.18 11.15
CA GLY A 221 -11.96 -31.59 10.91
C GLY A 221 -12.17 -31.94 9.43
N ASP A 222 -12.42 -30.93 8.59
CA ASP A 222 -12.75 -31.13 7.17
C ASP A 222 -11.54 -30.98 6.24
N ILE A 223 -10.38 -30.52 6.75
CA ILE A 223 -9.20 -30.18 5.93
C ILE A 223 -8.78 -31.35 5.04
N ASP A 224 -8.78 -32.57 5.56
CA ASP A 224 -8.35 -33.74 4.81
C ASP A 224 -9.26 -34.02 3.60
N SER A 225 -10.52 -33.55 3.62
CA SER A 225 -11.45 -33.68 2.48
C SER A 225 -11.19 -32.73 1.31
N VAL A 226 -10.29 -31.73 1.48
CA VAL A 226 -9.95 -30.74 0.43
C VAL A 226 -8.45 -30.66 0.15
N ARG A 227 -7.62 -31.35 0.92
CA ARG A 227 -6.17 -31.26 0.83
C ARG A 227 -5.68 -31.88 -0.48
N ASN A 228 -4.75 -31.20 -1.17
CA ASN A 228 -4.09 -31.71 -2.39
C ASN A 228 -5.04 -32.20 -3.50
N THR A 229 -6.25 -31.66 -3.60
CA THR A 229 -7.23 -32.07 -4.62
C THR A 229 -8.01 -30.86 -5.12
N ASP A 230 -8.32 -30.85 -6.42
CA ASP A 230 -9.19 -29.91 -7.10
C ASP A 230 -10.61 -30.46 -7.36
N ALA A 231 -10.95 -31.63 -6.79
CA ALA A 231 -12.21 -32.35 -7.06
C ALA A 231 -13.50 -31.55 -6.74
N TRP A 232 -13.38 -30.43 -6.03
CA TRP A 232 -14.50 -29.54 -5.69
C TRP A 232 -14.66 -28.37 -6.66
N HIS A 233 -13.73 -28.13 -7.59
CA HIS A 233 -13.76 -26.99 -8.53
C HIS A 233 -14.98 -26.97 -9.46
N ASP A 234 -15.61 -28.13 -9.66
CA ASP A 234 -16.86 -28.27 -10.44
C ASP A 234 -18.07 -27.67 -9.73
N VAL A 235 -18.02 -27.57 -8.40
CA VAL A 235 -19.14 -27.13 -7.56
C VAL A 235 -18.85 -25.81 -6.86
N TYR A 236 -17.63 -25.61 -6.37
CA TYR A 236 -17.27 -24.42 -5.62
C TYR A 236 -16.16 -23.63 -6.31
N ASP A 237 -16.20 -22.31 -6.17
CA ASP A 237 -15.19 -21.37 -6.64
C ASP A 237 -14.13 -21.08 -5.58
N THR A 238 -14.49 -21.24 -4.30
CA THR A 238 -13.62 -20.94 -3.16
C THR A 238 -13.80 -21.94 -2.03
N ILE A 239 -12.69 -22.39 -1.44
CA ILE A 239 -12.69 -23.03 -0.11
C ILE A 239 -12.35 -21.97 0.93
N TYR A 240 -13.22 -21.78 1.92
CA TYR A 240 -12.98 -20.89 3.05
C TYR A 240 -12.78 -21.70 4.32
N TYR A 241 -11.57 -21.65 4.87
CA TYR A 241 -11.24 -22.27 6.15
C TYR A 241 -11.51 -21.31 7.30
N LYS A 242 -12.54 -21.64 8.08
CA LYS A 242 -12.93 -20.93 9.29
C LYS A 242 -12.10 -21.46 10.46
N HIS A 243 -11.03 -20.76 10.78
CA HIS A 243 -10.13 -21.15 11.87
C HIS A 243 -10.76 -20.78 13.22
N VAL A 244 -10.47 -21.54 14.29
CA VAL A 244 -10.99 -21.25 15.66
C VAL A 244 -10.65 -19.82 16.09
N ASN A 245 -9.39 -19.41 15.91
CA ASN A 245 -8.99 -18.00 15.95
C ASN A 245 -9.40 -17.26 14.65
N PRO A 246 -10.30 -16.27 14.70
CA PRO A 246 -10.79 -15.53 13.52
C PRO A 246 -9.72 -14.79 12.70
N THR A 247 -8.58 -14.44 13.29
CA THR A 247 -7.50 -13.74 12.56
C THR A 247 -6.70 -14.67 11.64
N LYS A 248 -6.90 -15.99 11.78
CA LYS A 248 -6.20 -17.04 11.04
C LYS A 248 -7.03 -17.68 9.93
N ASP A 249 -8.21 -17.13 9.63
CA ASP A 249 -9.03 -17.61 8.52
C ASP A 249 -8.27 -17.46 7.20
N GLU A 250 -8.34 -18.50 6.38
CA GLU A 250 -7.71 -18.59 5.07
C GLU A 250 -8.69 -19.06 4.03
N PHE A 251 -8.42 -18.74 2.78
CA PHE A 251 -9.24 -19.21 1.69
C PHE A 251 -8.41 -19.41 0.44
N CYS A 252 -8.84 -20.39 -0.35
CA CYS A 252 -8.22 -20.76 -1.60
C CYS A 252 -9.24 -20.56 -2.73
N ILE A 253 -8.91 -19.70 -3.69
CA ILE A 253 -9.73 -19.49 -4.88
C ILE A 253 -9.20 -20.35 -6.04
N LYS A 254 -10.09 -20.84 -6.89
CA LYS A 254 -9.70 -21.74 -7.99
C LYS A 254 -8.91 -21.03 -9.10
N SER A 255 -9.27 -19.78 -9.41
CA SER A 255 -8.73 -19.05 -10.57
C SER A 255 -8.40 -17.59 -10.28
N ALA A 256 -7.41 -17.06 -11.00
CA ALA A 256 -7.06 -15.64 -11.01
C ALA A 256 -8.20 -14.74 -11.51
N ASP A 257 -9.19 -15.28 -12.24
CA ASP A 257 -10.33 -14.51 -12.75
C ASP A 257 -11.27 -14.02 -11.63
N GLN A 258 -11.21 -14.67 -10.47
CA GLN A 258 -11.90 -14.20 -9.27
C GLN A 258 -11.24 -12.94 -8.70
N ILE A 259 -9.98 -12.66 -9.03
CA ILE A 259 -9.29 -11.45 -8.59
C ILE A 259 -9.72 -10.28 -9.50
N ARG A 260 -10.48 -9.34 -8.94
CA ARG A 260 -11.00 -8.17 -9.68
C ARG A 260 -9.96 -7.08 -9.79
N GLU A 261 -9.28 -6.82 -8.69
CA GLU A 261 -8.23 -5.83 -8.59
C GLU A 261 -7.35 -6.12 -7.38
N TRP A 262 -6.12 -5.62 -7.41
CA TRP A 262 -5.21 -5.73 -6.30
C TRP A 262 -4.23 -4.55 -6.22
N VAL A 263 -3.73 -4.32 -5.02
CA VAL A 263 -2.69 -3.34 -4.67
C VAL A 263 -1.53 -4.07 -4.02
N MET A 264 -0.31 -3.69 -4.37
CA MET A 264 0.92 -4.31 -3.88
C MET A 264 1.75 -3.38 -3.01
N VAL A 265 2.42 -3.95 -2.02
CA VAL A 265 3.47 -3.29 -1.24
C VAL A 265 4.70 -4.19 -1.24
N ILE A 266 5.83 -3.65 -1.69
CA ILE A 266 7.14 -4.30 -1.55
C ILE A 266 7.78 -3.77 -0.27
N ARG A 267 8.25 -4.66 0.61
CA ARG A 267 8.89 -4.26 1.86
C ARG A 267 10.24 -3.60 1.59
N LYS A 268 10.64 -2.69 2.48
CA LYS A 268 11.85 -1.87 2.33
C LYS A 268 13.13 -2.67 2.07
N GLU A 269 13.24 -3.89 2.61
CA GLU A 269 14.43 -4.74 2.43
C GLU A 269 14.57 -5.26 0.99
N TYR A 270 13.51 -5.19 0.20
CA TYR A 270 13.41 -5.71 -1.16
C TYR A 270 13.22 -4.61 -2.21
N ASP A 271 13.32 -3.34 -1.81
CA ASP A 271 13.16 -2.19 -2.69
C ASP A 271 14.26 -1.16 -2.42
N SER A 272 15.33 -1.22 -3.22
CA SER A 272 16.50 -0.35 -3.04
C SER A 272 16.13 1.13 -3.12
N LYS A 273 15.06 1.48 -3.86
CA LYS A 273 14.52 2.83 -3.98
C LYS A 273 14.22 3.45 -2.61
N VAL A 274 13.83 2.62 -1.64
CA VAL A 274 13.56 3.09 -0.28
C VAL A 274 14.81 3.72 0.33
N LYS A 275 15.98 3.08 0.17
CA LYS A 275 17.25 3.60 0.68
C LYS A 275 17.83 4.68 -0.25
N ASP A 276 17.83 4.43 -1.55
CA ASP A 276 18.48 5.28 -2.56
C ASP A 276 17.87 6.69 -2.60
N TYR A 277 16.58 6.81 -2.33
CA TYR A 277 15.87 8.10 -2.27
C TYR A 277 15.60 8.56 -0.83
N GLY A 278 16.18 7.89 0.18
CA GLY A 278 16.01 8.24 1.60
C GLY A 278 14.56 8.18 2.08
N ILE A 279 13.73 7.32 1.50
CA ILE A 279 12.31 7.19 1.82
C ILE A 279 12.12 6.62 3.25
N ASP A 280 13.05 5.77 3.71
CA ASP A 280 13.08 5.28 5.09
C ASP A 280 13.31 6.40 6.12
N VAL A 281 14.18 7.36 5.78
CA VAL A 281 14.35 8.60 6.54
C VAL A 281 13.14 9.51 6.35
N GLU A 282 12.48 9.45 5.19
CA GLU A 282 11.31 10.27 4.89
C GLU A 282 10.07 9.97 5.77
N PHE A 283 9.93 8.72 6.24
CA PHE A 283 8.72 8.33 6.96
C PHE A 283 8.98 7.74 8.34
N SER A 284 10.25 7.58 8.76
CA SER A 284 10.57 7.13 10.11
C SER A 284 10.33 8.24 11.15
N ASN A 285 9.64 7.89 12.22
CA ASN A 285 9.36 8.77 13.36
C ASN A 285 10.43 8.68 14.48
N THR A 286 11.61 8.11 14.21
CA THR A 286 12.61 7.73 15.24
C THR A 286 14.01 7.83 14.65
N ARG A 287 15.07 8.34 15.29
CA ARG A 287 15.36 9.09 16.54
C ARG A 287 16.73 9.73 16.24
N CYS A 288 17.01 10.95 16.70
CA CYS A 288 18.37 11.48 16.63
C CYS A 288 19.23 10.60 17.56
N TYR A 289 20.09 9.74 17.01
CA TYR A 289 21.08 9.00 17.80
C TYR A 289 22.39 9.78 17.72
N CYS A 290 22.92 10.17 18.87
CA CYS A 290 24.33 10.49 18.98
C CYS A 290 25.10 9.16 18.96
N ILE A 291 26.15 9.09 18.14
CA ILE A 291 27.26 8.16 18.39
C ILE A 291 28.18 8.86 19.39
#